data_AF-A0A1H1BKT0-F1
#
_entry.id   AF-A0A1H1BKT0-F1
#
_cell.length_a   1.000
_cell.length_b   1.000
_cell.length_c   1.000
_cell.angle_alpha   90.00
_cell.angle_beta   90.00
_cell.angle_gamma   90.00
#
_symmetry.space_group_name_H-M   'P 1'
#
loop_
_entity.id
_entity.type
_entity.pdbx_description
1 polymer ?
#
loop_
_entity_poly.entity_id
_entity_poly.type
_entity_poly.pdbx_seq_one_letter_code
_entity_poly.pdbx_strand_id
1 'polypeptide(L)'
;MLETHSDDDADLVELSPCVGGLVRTWSADGAARLWSVPDDAWLREVQAAGRIGRVSRKEGRYREAARLSEADGALLVRPRAPLRGADGALTMQEQSVALAAQKRPSRSTFEDFREVLVRAVEHCAATDEYLVVERGAHDAGREPFCLFVVLPADGAPGGVVTVVETAPPPGDSELWAPFIDEWERTATISAPSSPETVATAPTVMIEAISRWDLDPWDLAFTFGRR
;
A
#
# COMPACT_ATOMS: atom_id res chain seq x y z
N MET A 1 -9.91 42.26 0.30
CA MET A 1 -9.49 41.45 1.45
C MET A 1 -9.33 40.05 0.90
N LEU A 2 -8.11 39.69 0.51
CA LEU A 2 -7.80 38.35 0.00
C LEU A 2 -7.49 37.52 1.24
N GLU A 3 -8.39 36.61 1.58
CA GLU A 3 -8.13 35.61 2.61
C GLU A 3 -7.06 34.68 2.07
N THR A 4 -5.84 34.88 2.54
CA THR A 4 -4.79 33.87 2.48
C THR A 4 -5.23 32.74 3.41
N HIS A 5 -5.89 31.72 2.88
CA HIS A 5 -5.94 30.42 3.54
C HIS A 5 -4.49 29.99 3.70
N SER A 6 -4.02 29.96 4.94
CA SER A 6 -2.66 29.61 5.26
C SER A 6 -2.47 28.14 4.90
N ASP A 7 -1.47 27.86 4.06
CA ASP A 7 -0.98 26.53 3.70
C ASP A 7 -0.41 25.74 4.93
N ASP A 8 -0.69 26.22 6.15
CA ASP A 8 -0.04 25.92 7.44
C ASP A 8 -0.85 24.97 8.36
N ASP A 9 -2.12 24.66 8.04
CA ASP A 9 -3.00 23.82 8.89
C ASP A 9 -3.19 22.38 8.38
N ALA A 10 -2.41 21.95 7.38
CA ALA A 10 -2.53 20.61 6.81
C ALA A 10 -1.47 19.64 7.38
N ASP A 11 -1.94 18.63 8.12
CA ASP A 11 -1.07 17.65 8.79
C ASP A 11 -0.63 16.53 7.85
N LEU A 12 0.64 16.12 7.95
CA LEU A 12 1.15 14.99 7.18
C LEU A 12 0.59 13.68 7.73
N VAL A 13 -0.07 12.89 6.87
CA VAL A 13 -0.67 11.60 7.21
C VAL A 13 -0.18 10.49 6.28
N GLU A 14 0.04 9.31 6.85
CA GLU A 14 0.21 8.06 6.10
C GLU A 14 -1.15 7.55 5.62
N LEU A 15 -1.17 6.86 4.49
CA LEU A 15 -2.40 6.39 3.85
C LEU A 15 -2.49 4.86 3.83
N SER A 16 -3.69 4.34 4.10
CA SER A 16 -4.05 2.98 3.71
C SER A 16 -4.23 2.89 2.20
N PRO A 17 -4.31 1.68 1.63
CA PRO A 17 -4.93 1.50 0.32
C PRO A 17 -6.34 2.10 0.32
N CYS A 18 -6.67 2.81 -0.77
CA CYS A 18 -8.00 3.32 -1.02
C CYS A 18 -8.83 2.23 -1.70
N VAL A 19 -9.83 1.73 -0.99
CA VAL A 19 -10.56 0.52 -1.36
C VAL A 19 -12.00 0.63 -0.91
N GLY A 20 -12.94 0.25 -1.77
CA GLY A 20 -14.36 0.35 -1.46
C GLY A 20 -14.85 1.79 -1.24
N GLY A 21 -14.16 2.79 -1.80
CA GLY A 21 -14.42 4.21 -1.55
C GLY A 21 -13.99 4.69 -0.16
N LEU A 22 -13.11 3.97 0.53
CA LEU A 22 -12.61 4.31 1.86
C LEU A 22 -11.09 4.41 1.88
N VAL A 23 -10.56 5.31 2.72
CA VAL A 23 -9.13 5.41 3.02
C VAL A 23 -8.94 5.73 4.50
N ARG A 24 -8.00 5.07 5.16
CA ARG A 24 -7.58 5.43 6.52
C ARG A 24 -6.35 6.31 6.46
N THR A 25 -6.35 7.34 7.31
CA THR A 25 -5.20 8.20 7.56
C THR A 25 -4.63 7.90 8.94
N TRP A 26 -3.30 7.86 9.05
CA TRP A 26 -2.58 7.82 10.32
C TRP A 26 -1.67 9.03 10.44
N SER A 27 -1.87 9.84 11.48
CA SER A 27 -1.03 10.99 11.81
C SER A 27 0.13 10.61 12.72
N ALA A 28 1.12 11.50 12.80
CA ALA A 28 2.32 11.30 13.60
C ALA A 28 2.04 11.25 15.12
N ASP A 29 0.95 11.86 15.58
CA ASP A 29 0.50 11.83 16.98
C ASP A 29 -0.26 10.54 17.36
N GLY A 30 -0.42 9.62 16.40
CA GLY A 30 -1.10 8.34 16.59
C GLY A 30 -2.61 8.39 16.32
N ALA A 31 -3.18 9.55 15.95
CA ALA A 31 -4.57 9.58 15.54
C ALA A 31 -4.79 8.79 14.25
N ALA A 32 -5.90 8.05 14.22
CA ALA A 32 -6.30 7.24 13.08
C ALA A 32 -7.74 7.56 12.72
N ARG A 33 -8.02 7.85 11.45
CA ARG A 33 -9.37 8.15 11.00
C ARG A 33 -9.67 7.51 9.67
N LEU A 34 -10.83 6.88 9.57
CA LEU A 34 -11.35 6.29 8.35
C LEU A 34 -12.27 7.30 7.67
N TRP A 35 -12.03 7.53 6.38
CA TRP A 35 -12.75 8.51 5.57
C TRP A 35 -13.43 7.84 4.40
N SER A 36 -14.55 8.42 3.97
CA SER A 36 -15.07 8.14 2.64
C SER A 36 -14.44 9.06 1.61
N VAL A 37 -14.16 8.51 0.43
CA VAL A 37 -13.62 9.22 -0.73
C VAL A 37 -14.68 9.15 -1.83
N PRO A 38 -15.53 10.18 -1.99
CA PRO A 38 -16.66 10.12 -2.93
C PRO A 38 -16.24 9.96 -4.39
N ASP A 39 -15.08 10.50 -4.76
CA ASP A 39 -14.43 10.33 -6.06
C ASP A 39 -13.04 9.72 -5.84
N ASP A 40 -13.01 8.39 -5.72
CA ASP A 40 -11.81 7.63 -5.39
C ASP A 40 -10.98 7.22 -6.61
N ALA A 41 -11.48 7.45 -7.82
CA ALA A 41 -10.92 6.88 -9.05
C ALA A 41 -9.47 7.31 -9.27
N TRP A 42 -9.20 8.60 -9.11
CA TRP A 42 -7.84 9.13 -9.24
C TRP A 42 -6.91 8.55 -8.17
N LEU A 43 -7.35 8.51 -6.90
CA LEU A 43 -6.51 8.01 -5.81
C LEU A 43 -6.19 6.52 -6.00
N ARG A 44 -7.17 5.70 -6.39
CA ARG A 44 -6.97 4.28 -6.71
C ARG A 44 -6.03 4.05 -7.89
N GLU A 45 -6.03 4.95 -8.88
CA GLU A 45 -5.13 4.85 -10.04
C GLU A 45 -3.68 5.12 -9.66
N VAL A 46 -3.44 6.11 -8.79
CA VAL A 46 -2.07 6.57 -8.48
C VAL A 46 -1.42 5.87 -7.30
N GLN A 47 -2.21 5.36 -6.36
CA GLN A 47 -1.69 4.63 -5.19
C GLN A 47 -0.94 3.36 -5.60
N ALA A 48 0.08 3.04 -4.81
CA ALA A 48 0.97 1.91 -4.95
C ALA A 48 1.77 1.81 -6.26
N ALA A 49 1.53 2.70 -7.23
CA ALA A 49 2.21 2.76 -8.51
C ALA A 49 3.50 3.61 -8.48
N GLY A 50 3.94 4.05 -7.31
CA GLY A 50 5.10 4.92 -7.12
C GLY A 50 4.89 6.35 -7.64
N ARG A 51 3.64 6.77 -7.82
CA ARG A 51 3.27 8.06 -8.39
C ARG A 51 3.06 9.16 -7.36
N ILE A 52 2.78 8.81 -6.11
CA ILE A 52 2.53 9.77 -5.02
C ILE A 52 3.66 9.80 -3.99
N GLY A 53 3.72 10.90 -3.24
CA GLY A 53 4.72 11.15 -2.21
C GLY A 53 4.71 10.08 -1.13
N ARG A 54 5.90 9.83 -0.56
CA ARG A 54 6.08 8.88 0.53
C ARG A 54 6.80 9.52 1.71
N VAL A 55 6.54 9.03 2.91
CA VAL A 55 7.23 9.40 4.16
C VAL A 55 8.05 8.23 4.68
N SER A 56 9.20 8.53 5.28
CA SER A 56 10.07 7.54 5.90
C SER A 56 9.50 7.10 7.25
N ARG A 57 9.29 5.79 7.44
CA ARG A 57 8.99 5.19 8.76
C ARG A 57 10.26 4.83 9.51
N LYS A 58 11.25 4.38 8.76
CA LYS A 58 12.59 3.99 9.19
C LYS A 58 13.48 4.08 7.96
N GLU A 59 14.80 4.17 8.17
CA GLU A 59 15.78 4.08 7.08
C GLU A 59 15.44 2.92 6.13
N GLY A 60 15.25 3.24 4.84
CA GLY A 60 14.92 2.29 3.79
C GLY A 60 13.46 1.81 3.74
N ARG A 61 12.53 2.31 4.58
CA ARG A 61 11.11 1.94 4.61
C ARG A 61 10.19 3.15 4.49
N TYR A 62 9.35 3.16 3.46
CA TYR A 62 8.56 4.31 3.06
C TYR A 62 7.09 3.94 2.86
N ARG A 63 6.16 4.80 3.30
CA ARG A 63 4.72 4.66 3.07
C ARG A 63 4.18 5.84 2.29
N GLU A 64 3.18 5.61 1.46
CA GLU A 64 2.50 6.70 0.76
C GLU A 64 1.79 7.64 1.74
N ALA A 65 1.84 8.93 1.44
CA ALA A 65 1.40 9.98 2.35
C ALA A 65 0.76 11.15 1.61
N ALA A 66 -0.03 11.93 2.34
CA ALA A 66 -0.64 13.17 1.89
C ALA A 66 -0.66 14.18 3.04
N ARG A 67 -0.96 15.45 2.74
CA ARG A 67 -1.36 16.39 3.79
C ARG A 67 -2.88 16.32 3.96
N LEU A 68 -3.37 16.27 5.18
CA LEU A 68 -4.79 16.28 5.51
C LEU A 68 -5.18 17.70 5.90
N SER A 69 -6.02 18.35 5.08
CA SER A 69 -6.71 19.58 5.47
C SER A 69 -8.06 19.21 6.08
N GLU A 70 -8.17 19.27 7.41
CA GLU A 70 -9.46 19.03 8.08
C GLU A 70 -10.46 20.16 7.80
N ALA A 71 -9.98 21.40 7.67
CA ALA A 71 -10.81 22.56 7.36
C ALA A 71 -11.51 22.42 6.00
N ASP A 72 -10.77 21.95 4.99
CA ASP A 72 -11.31 21.75 3.64
C ASP A 72 -11.91 20.35 3.44
N GLY A 73 -11.73 19.45 4.40
CA GLY A 73 -12.14 18.05 4.30
C GLY A 73 -11.49 17.35 3.11
N ALA A 74 -10.18 17.45 2.95
CA ALA A 74 -9.47 16.93 1.78
C ALA A 74 -8.08 16.37 2.09
N LEU A 75 -7.63 15.41 1.28
CA LEU A 75 -6.22 15.04 1.16
C LEU A 75 -5.57 15.85 0.04
N LEU A 76 -4.45 16.50 0.36
CA LEU A 76 -3.57 17.14 -0.61
C LEU A 76 -2.45 16.15 -0.93
N VAL A 77 -2.59 15.48 -2.07
CA VAL A 77 -1.71 14.38 -2.49
C VAL A 77 -0.66 14.93 -3.46
N ARG A 78 0.60 14.90 -3.03
CA ARG A 78 1.72 15.38 -3.85
C ARG A 78 2.25 14.29 -4.78
N PRO A 79 2.43 14.56 -6.08
CA PRO A 79 3.10 13.64 -6.99
C PRO A 79 4.59 13.45 -6.66
N ARG A 80 5.12 12.24 -6.86
CA ARG A 80 6.56 11.92 -6.73
C ARG A 80 7.35 12.27 -7.99
N ALA A 81 6.67 12.28 -9.14
CA ALA A 81 7.19 12.68 -10.44
C ALA A 81 6.08 13.42 -11.20
N PRO A 82 6.42 14.23 -12.23
CA PRO A 82 5.41 15.00 -12.96
C PRO A 82 4.33 14.09 -13.53
N LEU A 83 3.07 14.37 -13.18
CA LEU A 83 1.90 13.67 -13.73
C LEU A 83 1.39 14.42 -14.95
N ARG A 84 0.81 13.68 -15.89
CA ARG A 84 0.16 14.28 -17.06
C ARG A 84 -1.24 14.76 -16.66
N GLY A 85 -1.47 16.06 -16.77
CA GLY A 85 -2.77 16.70 -16.56
C GLY A 85 -3.74 16.42 -17.72
N ALA A 86 -4.99 16.84 -17.53
CA ALA A 86 -6.06 16.64 -18.52
C ALA A 86 -5.80 17.36 -19.86
N ASP A 87 -5.03 18.45 -19.84
CA ASP A 87 -4.56 19.19 -21.00
C ASP A 87 -3.29 18.59 -21.65
N GLY A 88 -2.77 17.49 -21.09
CA GLY A 88 -1.54 16.84 -21.51
C GLY A 88 -0.25 17.47 -20.96
N ALA A 89 -0.34 18.57 -20.21
CA ALA A 89 0.82 19.20 -19.59
C ALA A 89 1.34 18.37 -18.41
N LEU A 90 2.65 18.40 -18.17
CA LEU A 90 3.24 17.78 -16.98
C LEU A 90 3.12 18.74 -15.79
N THR A 91 2.59 18.25 -14.67
CA THR A 91 2.39 19.04 -13.46
C THR A 91 2.93 18.32 -12.22
N MET A 92 3.43 19.12 -11.28
CA MET A 92 3.83 18.70 -9.93
C MET A 92 2.86 19.25 -8.86
N GLN A 93 1.74 19.83 -9.28
CA GLN A 93 0.74 20.38 -8.37
C GLN A 93 0.15 19.25 -7.51
N GLU A 94 -0.14 19.59 -6.26
CA GLU A 94 -0.86 18.70 -5.36
C GLU A 94 -2.27 18.49 -5.89
N GLN A 95 -2.72 17.24 -5.86
CA GLN A 95 -4.10 16.91 -6.18
C GLN A 95 -4.92 16.93 -4.90
N SER A 96 -6.01 17.69 -4.90
CA SER A 96 -6.98 17.65 -3.81
C SER A 96 -7.96 16.49 -4.02
N VAL A 97 -8.05 15.61 -3.03
CA VAL A 97 -9.00 14.49 -2.98
C VAL A 97 -9.99 14.76 -1.86
N ALA A 98 -11.25 14.96 -2.22
CA ALA A 98 -12.31 15.27 -1.26
C ALA A 98 -12.56 14.07 -0.32
N LEU A 99 -12.69 14.38 0.97
CA LEU A 99 -13.05 13.44 2.03
C LEU A 99 -14.46 13.73 2.53
N ALA A 100 -15.12 12.68 3.01
CA ALA A 100 -16.40 12.77 3.70
C ALA A 100 -16.39 11.90 4.95
N ALA A 101 -17.35 12.15 5.82
CA ALA A 101 -17.64 11.27 6.95
C ALA A 101 -17.79 9.82 6.46
N GLN A 102 -17.24 8.88 7.24
CA GLN A 102 -17.25 7.46 6.94
C GLN A 102 -18.66 6.96 6.58
N LYS A 103 -18.73 6.24 5.47
CA LYS A 103 -19.90 5.49 5.02
C LYS A 103 -19.58 4.01 4.91
N ARG A 104 -20.60 3.22 4.61
CA ARG A 104 -20.45 1.79 4.31
C ARG A 104 -19.53 1.63 3.08
N PRO A 105 -18.57 0.69 3.11
CA PRO A 105 -17.74 0.39 1.95
C PRO A 105 -18.60 -0.10 0.77
N SER A 106 -18.10 0.14 -0.43
CA SER A 106 -18.73 -0.35 -1.66
C SER A 106 -18.65 -1.88 -1.75
N ARG A 107 -19.46 -2.46 -2.64
CA ARG A 107 -19.38 -3.90 -2.96
C ARG A 107 -18.11 -4.28 -3.73
N SER A 108 -17.34 -3.32 -4.25
CA SER A 108 -16.09 -3.57 -4.99
C SER A 108 -14.87 -3.69 -4.09
N THR A 109 -15.00 -3.54 -2.76
CA THR A 109 -13.87 -3.52 -1.81
C THR A 109 -12.80 -4.58 -2.06
N PHE A 110 -13.19 -5.84 -2.26
CA PHE A 110 -12.24 -6.92 -2.52
C PHE A 110 -11.52 -6.76 -3.87
N GLU A 111 -12.23 -6.37 -4.91
CA GLU A 111 -11.66 -6.14 -6.23
C GLU A 111 -10.74 -4.91 -6.23
N ASP A 112 -11.14 -3.83 -5.55
CA ASP A 112 -10.30 -2.64 -5.38
C ASP A 112 -8.98 -2.98 -4.66
N PHE A 113 -9.06 -3.81 -3.61
CA PHE A 113 -7.88 -4.27 -2.87
C PHE A 113 -6.97 -5.14 -3.74
N ARG A 114 -7.55 -6.03 -4.56
CA ARG A 114 -6.79 -6.85 -5.50
C ARG A 114 -6.09 -5.98 -6.54
N GLU A 115 -6.78 -5.01 -7.13
CA GLU A 115 -6.21 -4.11 -8.13
C GLU A 115 -5.05 -3.27 -7.59
N VAL A 116 -5.20 -2.65 -6.41
CA VAL A 116 -4.14 -1.82 -5.83
C VAL A 116 -2.93 -2.67 -5.40
N LEU A 117 -3.15 -3.89 -4.92
CA LEU A 117 -2.05 -4.81 -4.59
C LEU A 117 -1.30 -5.30 -5.85
N VAL A 118 -2.02 -5.58 -6.95
CA VAL A 118 -1.39 -5.89 -8.24
C VAL A 118 -0.48 -4.73 -8.67
N ARG A 119 -0.96 -3.49 -8.62
CA ARG A 119 -0.15 -2.30 -8.94
C ARG A 119 1.10 -2.20 -8.05
N ALA A 120 0.95 -2.47 -6.75
CA ALA A 120 2.04 -2.45 -5.79
C ALA A 120 3.15 -3.46 -6.14
N VAL A 121 2.75 -4.69 -6.43
CA VAL A 121 3.65 -5.80 -6.79
C VAL A 121 4.36 -5.52 -8.11
N GLU A 122 3.63 -5.10 -9.14
CA GLU A 122 4.20 -4.73 -10.44
C GLU A 122 5.20 -3.59 -10.31
N HIS A 123 4.87 -2.56 -9.52
CA HIS A 123 5.77 -1.44 -9.25
C HIS A 123 7.07 -1.90 -8.58
N CYS A 124 6.97 -2.75 -7.54
CA CYS A 124 8.13 -3.26 -6.81
C CYS A 124 9.04 -4.11 -7.71
N ALA A 125 8.44 -5.02 -8.49
CA ALA A 125 9.18 -5.86 -9.43
C ALA A 125 9.91 -5.03 -10.51
N ALA A 126 9.32 -3.92 -10.96
CA ALA A 126 9.90 -3.04 -11.98
C ALA A 126 10.98 -2.08 -11.45
N THR A 127 11.04 -1.86 -10.13
CA THR A 127 11.89 -0.81 -9.54
C THR A 127 12.95 -1.31 -8.55
N ASP A 128 13.13 -2.62 -8.44
CA ASP A 128 14.01 -3.26 -7.45
C ASP A 128 13.67 -2.81 -6.01
N GLU A 129 12.37 -2.60 -5.77
CA GLU A 129 11.81 -2.33 -4.46
C GLU A 129 11.15 -3.61 -3.92
N TYR A 130 11.01 -3.71 -2.60
CA TYR A 130 10.17 -4.72 -1.96
C TYR A 130 8.90 -4.08 -1.40
N LEU A 131 7.84 -4.88 -1.29
CA LEU A 131 6.57 -4.49 -0.68
C LEU A 131 6.36 -5.26 0.62
N VAL A 132 6.01 -4.55 1.68
CA VAL A 132 5.47 -5.15 2.91
C VAL A 132 4.04 -4.64 3.10
N VAL A 133 3.09 -5.55 3.12
CA VAL A 133 1.72 -5.29 3.60
C VAL A 133 1.67 -5.62 5.09
N GLU A 134 1.35 -4.65 5.93
CA GLU A 134 1.38 -4.77 7.39
C GLU A 134 0.28 -3.90 8.01
N ARG A 135 0.06 -3.97 9.33
CA ARG A 135 -0.85 -3.04 10.02
C ARG A 135 -0.35 -1.58 9.88
N GLY A 136 -1.27 -0.67 9.57
CA GLY A 136 -0.92 0.73 9.32
C GLY A 136 -0.71 1.60 10.55
N ALA A 137 -1.12 1.17 11.74
CA ALA A 137 -1.01 1.98 12.96
C ALA A 137 0.44 2.43 13.26
N HIS A 138 0.60 3.62 13.86
CA HIS A 138 1.91 4.19 14.14
C HIS A 138 2.77 3.31 15.06
N ASP A 139 2.13 2.60 15.99
CA ASP A 139 2.71 1.67 16.96
C ASP A 139 2.44 0.20 16.60
N ALA A 140 2.03 -0.08 15.35
CA ALA A 140 1.83 -1.44 14.89
C ALA A 140 3.10 -2.27 15.14
N GLY A 141 2.92 -3.42 15.78
CA GLY A 141 3.98 -4.42 15.92
C GLY A 141 4.49 -4.90 14.56
N ARG A 142 5.51 -5.76 14.58
CA ARG A 142 6.09 -6.33 13.35
C ARG A 142 5.17 -7.34 12.65
N GLU A 143 4.14 -7.82 13.35
CA GLU A 143 3.18 -8.80 12.86
C GLU A 143 1.76 -8.24 13.03
N PRO A 144 0.84 -8.57 12.11
CA PRO A 144 1.06 -9.38 10.91
C PRO A 144 1.77 -8.61 9.78
N PHE A 145 2.49 -9.34 8.93
CA PHE A 145 3.05 -8.84 7.68
C PHE A 145 2.97 -9.86 6.54
N CYS A 146 2.98 -9.36 5.30
CA CYS A 146 3.17 -10.12 4.08
C CYS A 146 4.14 -9.35 3.18
N LEU A 147 5.33 -9.91 3.00
CA LEU A 147 6.41 -9.41 2.17
C LEU A 147 6.26 -9.96 0.75
N PHE A 148 6.52 -9.11 -0.24
CA PHE A 148 6.83 -9.49 -1.62
C PHE A 148 8.18 -8.89 -2.01
N VAL A 149 9.06 -9.70 -2.60
CA VAL A 149 10.36 -9.25 -3.10
C VAL A 149 10.85 -10.13 -4.25
N VAL A 150 11.62 -9.55 -5.17
CA VAL A 150 12.38 -10.28 -6.19
C VAL A 150 13.86 -10.28 -5.78
N LEU A 151 14.47 -11.45 -5.62
CA LEU A 151 15.85 -11.62 -5.18
C LEU A 151 16.69 -12.32 -6.26
N PRO A 152 18.02 -12.08 -6.36
CA PRO A 152 18.91 -12.95 -7.10
C PRO A 152 18.78 -14.39 -6.63
N ALA A 153 18.76 -15.33 -7.57
CA ALA A 153 18.76 -16.74 -7.28
C ALA A 153 20.17 -17.21 -6.88
N ASP A 154 20.25 -18.01 -5.83
CA ASP A 154 21.52 -18.66 -5.46
C ASP A 154 21.95 -19.65 -6.55
N GLY A 155 23.21 -19.55 -6.99
CA GLY A 155 23.83 -20.53 -7.89
C GLY A 155 23.52 -20.39 -9.39
N ALA A 156 22.73 -19.40 -9.81
CA ALA A 156 22.44 -19.14 -11.23
C ALA A 156 22.76 -17.68 -11.62
N PRO A 157 23.82 -17.42 -12.42
CA PRO A 157 24.11 -16.07 -12.91
C PRO A 157 22.93 -15.48 -13.68
N GLY A 158 22.40 -14.35 -13.21
CA GLY A 158 21.25 -13.68 -13.82
C GLY A 158 19.88 -14.31 -13.51
N GLY A 159 19.84 -15.38 -12.69
CA GLY A 159 18.59 -15.93 -12.17
C GLY A 159 18.02 -15.03 -11.09
N VAL A 160 16.69 -14.89 -11.07
CA VAL A 160 15.95 -14.18 -10.01
C VAL A 160 14.80 -15.06 -9.50
N VAL A 161 14.49 -14.95 -8.22
CA VAL A 161 13.38 -15.63 -7.55
C VAL A 161 12.39 -14.59 -7.02
N THR A 162 11.11 -14.86 -7.21
CA THR A 162 10.03 -14.12 -6.54
C THR A 162 9.77 -14.80 -5.21
N VAL A 163 9.69 -14.02 -4.14
CA VAL A 163 9.45 -14.49 -2.78
C VAL A 163 8.24 -13.76 -2.22
N VAL A 164 7.32 -14.54 -1.65
CA VAL A 164 6.26 -14.06 -0.77
C VAL A 164 6.47 -14.70 0.60
N GLU A 165 6.66 -13.89 1.63
CA GLU A 165 6.86 -14.33 3.01
C GLU A 165 5.81 -13.69 3.90
N THR A 166 5.29 -14.42 4.88
CA THR A 166 4.28 -13.90 5.79
C THR A 166 4.51 -14.34 7.23
N ALA A 167 4.11 -13.49 8.17
CA ALA A 167 4.00 -13.81 9.58
C ALA A 167 2.74 -13.15 10.17
N PRO A 168 2.00 -13.85 11.05
CA PRO A 168 2.15 -15.26 11.37
C PRO A 168 1.85 -16.15 10.14
N PRO A 169 2.31 -17.42 10.13
CA PRO A 169 1.95 -18.36 9.08
C PRO A 169 0.42 -18.53 8.99
N PRO A 170 -0.19 -18.55 7.78
CA PRO A 170 -1.64 -18.63 7.61
C PRO A 170 -2.12 -20.09 7.79
N GLY A 171 -2.23 -20.55 9.04
CA GLY A 171 -2.46 -21.96 9.40
C GLY A 171 -3.69 -22.65 8.79
N ASP A 172 -4.75 -21.90 8.48
CA ASP A 172 -5.99 -22.42 7.89
C ASP A 172 -6.04 -22.35 6.35
N SER A 173 -4.89 -22.13 5.72
CA SER A 173 -4.76 -21.99 4.28
C SER A 173 -4.32 -23.30 3.62
N GLU A 174 -5.15 -23.82 2.70
CA GLU A 174 -4.76 -24.95 1.85
C GLU A 174 -3.60 -24.59 0.90
N LEU A 175 -3.53 -23.33 0.46
CA LEU A 175 -2.48 -22.85 -0.42
C LEU A 175 -1.11 -22.84 0.28
N TRP A 176 -1.09 -22.41 1.54
CA TRP A 176 0.15 -22.26 2.30
C TRP A 176 0.52 -23.49 3.12
N ALA A 177 -0.42 -24.42 3.37
CA ALA A 177 -0.17 -25.62 4.16
C ALA A 177 1.14 -26.37 3.82
N PRO A 178 1.57 -26.51 2.53
CA PRO A 178 2.84 -27.16 2.19
C PRO A 178 4.10 -26.40 2.62
N PHE A 179 3.97 -25.12 2.97
CA PHE A 179 5.06 -24.18 3.25
C PHE A 179 5.13 -23.76 4.73
N ILE A 180 4.23 -24.28 5.57
CA ILE A 180 4.18 -23.98 6.99
C ILE A 180 5.00 -25.03 7.74
N ASP A 181 6.00 -24.56 8.46
CA ASP A 181 6.73 -25.32 9.48
C ASP A 181 6.25 -24.86 10.86
N GLU A 182 5.83 -25.80 11.72
CA GLU A 182 5.32 -25.50 13.07
C GLU A 182 6.37 -24.88 14.00
N TRP A 183 7.66 -25.02 13.67
CA TRP A 183 8.77 -24.47 14.44
C TRP A 183 9.20 -23.09 13.97
N GLU A 184 8.75 -22.67 12.78
CA GLU A 184 9.09 -21.39 12.19
C GLU A 184 8.03 -20.33 12.48
N ARG A 185 8.48 -19.08 12.64
CA ARG A 185 7.59 -17.93 12.87
C ARG A 185 7.04 -17.33 11.58
N THR A 186 7.58 -17.73 10.43
CA THR A 186 7.19 -17.23 9.12
C THR A 186 6.97 -18.40 8.17
N ALA A 187 6.18 -18.18 7.13
CA ALA A 187 6.05 -19.10 6.01
C ALA A 187 6.45 -18.39 4.73
N THR A 188 7.09 -19.12 3.82
CA THR A 188 7.66 -18.55 2.59
C THR A 188 7.29 -19.39 1.38
N ILE A 189 6.72 -18.74 0.37
CA ILE A 189 6.53 -19.28 -0.97
C ILE A 189 7.52 -18.58 -1.90
N SER A 190 8.33 -19.36 -2.61
CA SER A 190 9.26 -18.81 -3.60
C SER A 190 9.24 -19.61 -4.89
N ALA A 191 9.42 -18.92 -6.02
CA ALA A 191 9.51 -19.53 -7.34
C ALA A 191 10.47 -18.74 -8.24
N PRO A 192 11.01 -19.35 -9.32
CA PRO A 192 11.69 -18.59 -10.36
C PRO A 192 10.84 -17.40 -10.83
N SER A 193 11.44 -16.22 -10.88
CA SER A 193 10.73 -15.00 -11.24
C SER A 193 10.46 -14.97 -12.75
N SER A 194 9.20 -14.75 -13.09
CA SER A 194 8.70 -14.54 -14.44
C SER A 194 7.52 -13.57 -14.36
N PRO A 195 7.08 -12.98 -15.48
CA PRO A 195 5.86 -12.16 -15.50
C PRO A 195 4.64 -12.89 -14.92
N GLU A 196 4.53 -14.20 -15.14
CA GLU A 196 3.45 -15.05 -14.62
C GLU A 196 3.54 -15.24 -13.11
N THR A 197 4.75 -15.48 -12.59
CA THR A 197 5.00 -15.60 -11.14
C THR A 197 4.70 -14.29 -10.42
N VAL A 198 5.14 -13.15 -10.98
CA VAL A 198 4.86 -11.81 -10.42
C VAL A 198 3.36 -11.51 -10.45
N ALA A 199 2.65 -11.83 -11.53
CA ALA A 199 1.21 -11.65 -11.63
C ALA A 199 0.41 -12.54 -10.66
N THR A 200 0.98 -13.67 -10.23
CA THR A 200 0.35 -14.59 -9.27
C THR A 200 0.55 -14.15 -7.81
N ALA A 201 1.63 -13.42 -7.50
CA ALA A 201 1.98 -13.02 -6.14
C ALA A 201 0.85 -12.29 -5.38
N PRO A 202 0.08 -11.34 -5.96
CA PRO A 202 -1.05 -10.71 -5.27
C PRO A 202 -2.10 -11.71 -4.78
N THR A 203 -2.34 -12.78 -5.53
CA THR A 203 -3.30 -13.84 -5.13
C THR A 203 -2.80 -14.58 -3.90
N VAL A 204 -1.51 -14.93 -3.88
CA VAL A 204 -0.85 -15.61 -2.75
C VAL A 204 -0.86 -14.72 -1.50
N MET A 205 -0.57 -13.43 -1.67
CA MET A 205 -0.60 -12.43 -0.61
C MET A 205 -2.00 -12.23 -0.03
N ILE A 206 -3.03 -12.06 -0.89
CA ILE A 206 -4.43 -11.87 -0.45
C ILE A 206 -4.91 -13.07 0.38
N GLU A 207 -4.54 -14.28 -0.03
CA GLU A 207 -4.88 -15.49 0.69
C GLU A 207 -4.34 -15.45 2.13
N ALA A 208 -3.07 -15.10 2.32
CA ALA A 208 -2.47 -14.95 3.65
C ALA A 208 -3.10 -13.80 4.46
N ILE A 209 -3.26 -12.63 3.84
CA ILE A 209 -3.81 -11.41 4.46
C ILE A 209 -5.24 -11.64 4.96
N SER A 210 -6.03 -12.43 4.21
CA SER A 210 -7.42 -12.75 4.58
C SER A 210 -7.58 -13.47 5.91
N ARG A 211 -6.48 -13.98 6.49
CA ARG A 211 -6.46 -14.71 7.76
C ARG A 211 -6.25 -13.82 8.98
N TRP A 212 -5.94 -12.55 8.80
CA TRP A 212 -5.58 -11.65 9.90
C TRP A 212 -6.77 -10.99 10.60
N ASP A 213 -7.99 -11.23 10.13
CA ASP A 213 -9.22 -10.55 10.60
C ASP A 213 -9.05 -9.01 10.57
N LEU A 214 -8.54 -8.51 9.44
CA LEU A 214 -8.31 -7.09 9.19
C LEU A 214 -9.05 -6.66 7.93
N ASP A 215 -9.61 -5.47 7.97
CA ASP A 215 -10.11 -4.83 6.77
C ASP A 215 -8.95 -4.30 5.93
N PRO A 216 -9.11 -4.18 4.60
CA PRO A 216 -8.10 -3.58 3.73
C PRO A 216 -7.61 -2.18 4.15
N TRP A 217 -8.46 -1.35 4.76
CA TRP A 217 -8.09 -0.02 5.28
C TRP A 217 -7.40 -0.05 6.66
N ASP A 218 -7.25 -1.22 7.28
CA ASP A 218 -6.38 -1.39 8.45
C ASP A 218 -4.91 -1.63 8.05
N LEU A 219 -4.67 -1.90 6.77
CA LEU A 219 -3.37 -2.25 6.21
C LEU A 219 -2.65 -1.03 5.63
N ALA A 220 -1.31 -1.04 5.72
CA ALA A 220 -0.45 -0.10 5.03
C ALA A 220 0.46 -0.83 4.04
N PHE A 221 0.76 -0.17 2.92
CA PHE A 221 1.77 -0.61 1.97
C PHE A 221 3.08 0.11 2.26
N THR A 222 4.06 -0.64 2.74
CA THR A 222 5.41 -0.16 3.03
C THR A 222 6.36 -0.62 1.94
N PHE A 223 6.97 0.33 1.25
CA PHE A 223 7.93 0.11 0.19
C PHE A 223 9.34 0.29 0.72
N GLY A 224 10.28 -0.56 0.30
CA GLY A 224 11.67 -0.37 0.63
C GLY A 224 12.63 -0.76 -0.47
N ARG A 225 13.88 -0.35 -0.32
CA ARG A 225 14.98 -0.69 -1.22
C ARG A 225 15.99 -1.57 -0.49
N ARG A 226 16.68 -2.39 -1.26
CA ARG A 226 17.79 -3.21 -0.77
C ARG A 226 19.08 -2.39 -0.64
#